data_AF-A0A967T084-F1
#
_entry.id   AF-A0A967T084-F1
#
_cell.length_a   1.000
_cell.length_b   1.000
_cell.length_c   1.000
_cell.angle_alpha   90.00
_cell.angle_beta   90.00
_cell.angle_gamma   90.00
#
_symmetry.space_group_name_H-M   'P 1'
#
loop_
_entity.id
_entity.type
_entity.pdbx_description
1 polymer ?
#
loop_
_entity_poly.entity_id
_entity_poly.type
_entity_poly.pdbx_seq_one_letter_code
_entity_poly.pdbx_strand_id
1 'polypeptide(L)'
;KKVPFVFSLLIFLMAFGTMGSFEFIREAIRKPYIIYDYMYANSIYKNQFPGDGGMSIQNIQQQGLLTVGKWAEHKEITNENQIEAGQEIFRLQCQSCHTIDGYRSMRNVLIKNKWSQTAISRRISSLENMFNGVMPPFAGTADEREALAAYLATLAPVAPGEVAVTEEEISGETVFENNCSDCHEYAADDTLFISMGKYDVSHISYLITRLDSLSEDMPPFEGTDAEREALARWISEQFK
;
A
#
# COMPACT_ATOMS: atom_id res chain seq x y z
N LYS A 1 -58.03 -9.45 2.69
CA LYS A 1 -57.52 -8.11 3.11
C LYS A 1 -56.49 -7.67 2.08
N LYS A 2 -56.67 -6.52 1.41
CA LYS A 2 -55.65 -5.99 0.49
C LYS A 2 -54.54 -5.38 1.34
N VAL A 3 -53.31 -5.88 1.24
CA VAL A 3 -52.17 -5.19 1.85
C VAL A 3 -51.99 -3.88 1.08
N PRO A 4 -51.97 -2.71 1.76
CA PRO A 4 -51.84 -1.45 1.06
C PRO A 4 -50.47 -1.40 0.38
N PHE A 5 -50.45 -1.01 -0.90
CA PHE A 5 -49.26 -0.98 -1.75
C PHE A 5 -48.08 -0.27 -1.08
N VAL A 6 -48.34 0.83 -0.37
CA VAL A 6 -47.35 1.59 0.40
C VAL A 6 -46.65 0.72 1.45
N PHE A 7 -47.39 -0.12 2.17
CA PHE A 7 -46.82 -1.01 3.18
C PHE A 7 -45.94 -2.09 2.54
N SER A 8 -46.38 -2.68 1.42
CA SER A 8 -45.56 -3.65 0.67
C SER A 8 -44.28 -3.03 0.12
N LEU A 9 -44.36 -1.80 -0.40
CA LEU A 9 -43.20 -1.07 -0.90
C LEU A 9 -42.20 -0.75 0.22
N LEU A 10 -42.68 -0.35 1.39
CA LEU A 10 -41.83 -0.10 2.56
C LEU A 10 -41.09 -1.37 3.00
N ILE A 11 -41.77 -2.51 3.09
CA ILE A 11 -41.12 -3.79 3.42
C ILE A 11 -40.10 -4.16 2.35
N PHE A 12 -40.43 -4.00 1.07
CA PHE A 12 -39.51 -4.28 -0.03
C PHE A 12 -38.23 -3.44 0.08
N LEU A 13 -38.35 -2.13 0.27
CA LEU A 13 -37.20 -1.24 0.40
C LEU A 13 -36.36 -1.56 1.65
N MET A 14 -37.01 -1.91 2.77
CA MET A 14 -36.29 -2.34 3.98
C MET A 14 -35.57 -3.67 3.76
N ALA A 15 -36.17 -4.63 3.07
CA ALA A 15 -35.54 -5.91 2.76
C ALA A 15 -34.30 -5.72 1.86
N PHE A 16 -34.40 -4.93 0.80
CA PHE A 16 -33.25 -4.63 -0.06
C PHE A 16 -32.19 -3.76 0.61
N GLY A 17 -32.62 -2.80 1.44
CA GLY A 17 -31.71 -1.97 2.24
C GLY A 17 -30.90 -2.81 3.21
N THR A 18 -31.56 -3.68 3.98
CA THR A 18 -30.88 -4.59 4.91
C THR A 18 -29.97 -5.57 4.17
N MET A 19 -30.46 -6.24 3.12
CA MET A 19 -29.64 -7.13 2.30
C MET A 19 -28.41 -6.43 1.72
N GLY A 20 -28.58 -5.22 1.17
CA GLY A 20 -27.48 -4.42 0.63
C GLY A 20 -26.45 -4.03 1.69
N SER A 21 -26.90 -3.59 2.87
CA SER A 21 -26.00 -3.27 3.99
C SER A 21 -25.22 -4.50 4.47
N PHE A 22 -25.88 -5.66 4.57
CA PHE A 22 -25.23 -6.91 4.96
C PHE A 22 -24.17 -7.35 3.94
N GLU A 23 -24.48 -7.29 2.64
CA GLU A 23 -23.51 -7.64 1.60
C GLU A 23 -22.32 -6.68 1.58
N PHE A 24 -22.55 -5.38 1.79
CA PHE A 24 -21.48 -4.40 1.88
C PHE A 24 -20.54 -4.68 3.07
N ILE A 25 -21.10 -4.95 4.25
CA ILE A 25 -20.33 -5.27 5.46
C ILE A 25 -19.57 -6.59 5.26
N ARG A 26 -20.23 -7.62 4.72
CA ARG A 26 -19.62 -8.92 4.43
C ARG A 26 -18.43 -8.76 3.49
N GLU A 27 -18.56 -7.94 2.45
CA GLU A 27 -17.48 -7.67 1.50
C GLU A 27 -16.34 -6.85 2.13
N ALA A 28 -16.67 -5.86 2.97
CA ALA A 28 -15.68 -5.04 3.66
C ALA A 28 -14.82 -5.88 4.63
N ILE A 29 -15.46 -6.75 5.42
CA ILE A 29 -14.77 -7.60 6.42
C ILE A 29 -13.95 -8.71 5.75
N ARG A 30 -14.34 -9.17 4.55
CA ARG A 30 -13.61 -10.24 3.86
C ARG A 30 -12.24 -9.78 3.34
N LYS A 31 -12.09 -8.51 2.99
CA LYS A 31 -10.83 -7.97 2.45
C LYS A 31 -9.68 -8.17 3.46
N PRO A 32 -8.46 -8.45 2.98
CA PRO A 32 -8.01 -8.45 1.58
C PRO A 32 -8.27 -9.78 0.85
N TYR A 33 -9.00 -10.72 1.46
CA TYR A 33 -9.21 -12.06 0.93
C TYR A 33 -10.41 -12.15 -0.03
N ILE A 34 -10.33 -13.09 -0.98
CA ILE A 34 -11.51 -13.64 -1.66
C ILE A 34 -12.00 -14.92 -0.97
N ILE A 35 -11.06 -15.72 -0.44
CA ILE A 35 -11.30 -16.85 0.46
C ILE A 35 -10.43 -16.63 1.69
N TYR A 36 -11.05 -16.47 2.85
CA TYR A 36 -10.37 -16.11 4.10
C TYR A 36 -9.21 -17.06 4.39
N ASP A 37 -8.04 -16.48 4.69
CA ASP A 37 -6.80 -17.18 5.05
C ASP A 37 -6.27 -18.18 3.99
N TYR A 38 -6.76 -18.08 2.75
CA TYR A 38 -6.39 -18.98 1.66
C TYR A 38 -5.95 -18.23 0.41
N MET A 39 -6.76 -17.28 -0.07
CA MET A 39 -6.52 -16.57 -1.33
C MET A 39 -6.91 -15.10 -1.23
N TYR A 40 -6.02 -14.23 -1.69
CA TYR A 40 -6.24 -12.79 -1.76
C TYR A 40 -7.17 -12.38 -2.91
N ALA A 41 -7.69 -11.15 -2.86
CA ALA A 41 -8.59 -10.60 -3.88
C ALA A 41 -7.95 -10.50 -5.28
N ASN A 42 -6.62 -10.55 -5.40
CA ASN A 42 -5.88 -10.64 -6.66
C ASN A 42 -5.58 -12.09 -7.09
N SER A 43 -6.22 -13.09 -6.47
CA SER A 43 -6.07 -14.53 -6.75
C SER A 43 -4.70 -15.14 -6.42
N ILE A 44 -3.88 -14.45 -5.62
CA ILE A 44 -2.61 -15.00 -5.10
C ILE A 44 -2.88 -15.78 -3.81
N TYR A 45 -2.25 -16.95 -3.67
CA TYR A 45 -2.38 -17.77 -2.47
C TYR A 45 -1.57 -17.20 -1.31
N LYS A 46 -2.15 -17.19 -0.12
CA LYS A 46 -1.44 -16.75 1.09
C LYS A 46 -0.26 -17.67 1.41
N ASN A 47 -0.49 -18.98 1.36
CA ASN A 47 0.49 -20.02 1.68
C ASN A 47 0.76 -20.90 0.46
N GLN A 48 1.88 -21.62 0.47
CA GLN A 48 2.23 -22.59 -0.56
C GLN A 48 1.46 -23.90 -0.36
N PHE A 49 0.97 -24.50 -1.46
CA PHE A 49 0.29 -25.80 -1.43
C PHE A 49 0.70 -26.67 -2.63
N PRO A 50 0.65 -28.01 -2.52
CA PRO A 50 0.90 -28.89 -3.65
C PRO A 50 -0.07 -28.60 -4.81
N GLY A 51 0.49 -28.26 -5.97
CA GLY A 51 -0.30 -27.96 -7.17
C GLY A 51 -0.78 -26.51 -7.29
N ASP A 52 -0.32 -25.59 -6.44
CA ASP A 52 -0.64 -24.16 -6.51
C ASP A 52 -0.08 -23.44 -7.76
N GLY A 53 0.74 -24.13 -8.56
CA GLY A 53 1.36 -23.59 -9.77
C GLY A 53 2.39 -22.49 -9.49
N GLY A 54 2.89 -22.39 -8.25
CA GLY A 54 3.83 -21.36 -7.83
C GLY A 54 3.20 -20.01 -7.50
N MET A 55 1.86 -19.92 -7.45
CA MET A 55 1.12 -18.67 -7.24
C MET A 55 0.94 -18.28 -5.76
N SER A 56 1.81 -18.77 -4.88
CA SER A 56 1.85 -18.38 -3.46
C SER A 56 2.81 -17.21 -3.23
N ILE A 57 2.52 -16.36 -2.24
CA ILE A 57 3.35 -15.17 -1.92
C ILE A 57 4.84 -15.53 -1.86
N GLN A 58 5.20 -16.53 -1.05
CA GLN A 58 6.59 -16.92 -0.83
C GLN A 58 7.28 -17.35 -2.13
N ASN A 59 6.59 -18.11 -2.99
CA ASN A 59 7.18 -18.59 -4.24
C ASN A 59 7.35 -17.46 -5.25
N ILE A 60 6.36 -16.56 -5.35
CA ILE A 60 6.43 -15.39 -6.24
C ILE A 60 7.56 -14.45 -5.79
N GLN A 61 7.70 -14.20 -4.49
CA GLN A 61 8.80 -13.36 -3.97
C GLN A 61 10.19 -13.92 -4.29
N GLN A 62 10.32 -15.24 -4.41
CA GLN A 62 11.59 -15.90 -4.75
C GLN A 62 11.86 -15.95 -6.25
N GLN A 63 10.83 -16.15 -7.07
CA GLN A 63 11.01 -16.39 -8.52
C GLN A 63 10.69 -15.17 -9.40
N GLY A 64 9.94 -14.19 -8.88
CA GLY A 64 9.35 -13.10 -9.64
C GLY A 64 7.94 -13.41 -10.13
N LEU A 65 7.03 -12.43 -9.97
CA LEU A 65 5.68 -12.45 -10.52
C LEU A 65 5.67 -12.64 -12.03
N LEU A 66 6.53 -11.92 -12.74
CA LEU A 66 6.63 -11.98 -14.19
C LEU A 66 7.06 -13.36 -14.67
N THR A 67 8.01 -13.98 -13.96
CA THR A 67 8.45 -15.36 -14.20
C THR A 67 7.32 -16.36 -14.00
N VAL A 68 6.67 -16.33 -12.83
CA VAL A 68 5.59 -17.26 -12.45
C VAL A 68 4.32 -17.05 -13.28
N GLY A 69 4.00 -15.81 -13.65
CA GLY A 69 2.79 -15.43 -14.36
C GLY A 69 2.74 -16.03 -15.76
N LYS A 70 1.91 -17.07 -15.98
CA LYS A 70 1.86 -17.80 -17.26
C LYS A 70 1.65 -16.92 -18.49
N TRP A 71 0.88 -15.84 -18.34
CA TRP A 71 0.57 -14.88 -19.40
C TRP A 71 1.24 -13.53 -19.18
N ALA A 72 2.42 -13.53 -18.56
CA ALA A 72 3.32 -12.38 -18.59
C ALA A 72 4.08 -12.38 -19.93
N GLU A 73 4.03 -11.26 -20.65
CA GLU A 73 4.79 -11.05 -21.88
C GLU A 73 6.28 -10.88 -21.59
N HIS A 74 6.61 -10.05 -20.60
CA HIS A 74 7.98 -9.85 -20.14
C HIS A 74 8.26 -10.78 -18.97
N LYS A 75 9.28 -11.63 -19.09
CA LYS A 75 9.72 -12.56 -18.03
C LYS A 75 10.85 -12.03 -17.17
N GLU A 76 11.58 -11.06 -17.71
CA GLU A 76 12.71 -10.42 -17.06
C GLU A 76 12.58 -8.90 -17.26
N ILE A 77 13.07 -8.15 -16.28
CA ILE A 77 13.13 -6.70 -16.32
C ILE A 77 14.49 -6.30 -16.88
N THR A 78 14.46 -5.51 -17.94
CA THR A 78 15.62 -4.88 -18.58
C THR A 78 15.44 -3.37 -18.55
N ASN A 79 16.50 -2.64 -18.88
CA ASN A 79 16.44 -1.17 -18.93
C ASN A 79 15.47 -0.67 -20.02
N GLU A 80 15.26 -1.47 -21.06
CA GLU A 80 14.41 -1.13 -22.20
C GLU A 80 12.93 -1.41 -21.98
N ASN A 81 12.58 -2.31 -21.04
CA ASN A 81 11.19 -2.74 -20.83
C ASN A 81 10.65 -2.43 -19.42
N GLN A 82 11.38 -1.66 -18.61
CA GLN A 82 11.04 -1.44 -17.19
C GLN A 82 9.61 -0.89 -17.01
N ILE A 83 9.16 0.01 -17.89
CA ILE A 83 7.84 0.62 -17.81
C ILE A 83 6.76 -0.38 -18.26
N GLU A 84 7.00 -1.12 -19.34
CA GLU A 84 6.09 -2.15 -19.84
C GLU A 84 5.94 -3.30 -18.84
N ALA A 85 7.04 -3.74 -18.22
CA ALA A 85 7.04 -4.70 -17.12
C ALA A 85 6.24 -4.19 -15.92
N GLY A 86 6.43 -2.93 -15.54
CA GLY A 86 5.64 -2.28 -14.48
C GLY A 86 4.13 -2.22 -14.78
N GLN A 87 3.76 -1.93 -16.03
CA GLN A 87 2.38 -1.97 -16.48
C GLN A 87 1.78 -3.38 -16.40
N GLU A 88 2.57 -4.39 -16.75
CA GLU A 88 2.15 -5.78 -16.66
C GLU A 88 1.97 -6.24 -15.21
N ILE A 89 2.86 -5.83 -14.30
CA ILE A 89 2.72 -6.08 -12.86
C ILE A 89 1.43 -5.42 -12.32
N PHE A 90 1.13 -4.18 -12.74
CA PHE A 90 -0.13 -3.51 -12.39
C PHE A 90 -1.34 -4.32 -12.86
N ARG A 91 -1.31 -4.80 -14.12
CA ARG A 91 -2.37 -5.66 -14.68
C ARG A 91 -2.56 -6.95 -13.88
N LEU A 92 -1.46 -7.56 -13.44
CA LEU A 92 -1.48 -8.86 -12.75
C LEU A 92 -1.91 -8.76 -11.28
N GLN A 93 -1.47 -7.74 -10.53
CA GLN A 93 -1.73 -7.67 -9.08
C GLN A 93 -2.74 -6.59 -8.66
N CYS A 94 -2.83 -5.48 -9.39
CA CYS A 94 -3.55 -4.28 -8.93
C CYS A 94 -4.88 -4.07 -9.67
N GLN A 95 -4.94 -4.44 -10.95
CA GLN A 95 -6.06 -4.09 -11.84
C GLN A 95 -7.39 -4.77 -11.48
N SER A 96 -7.37 -5.79 -10.63
CA SER A 96 -8.60 -6.41 -10.10
C SER A 96 -9.43 -5.46 -9.25
N CYS A 97 -8.78 -4.46 -8.62
CA CYS A 97 -9.42 -3.49 -7.73
C CYS A 97 -9.21 -2.03 -8.16
N HIS A 98 -8.11 -1.76 -8.86
CA HIS A 98 -7.72 -0.41 -9.28
C HIS A 98 -7.83 -0.26 -10.78
N THR A 99 -8.35 0.88 -11.23
CA THR A 99 -8.23 1.28 -12.63
C THR A 99 -7.13 2.31 -12.79
N ILE A 100 -6.66 2.52 -14.02
CA ILE A 100 -5.82 3.67 -14.32
C ILE A 100 -6.64 4.96 -14.12
N ASP A 101 -7.82 5.01 -14.72
CA ASP A 101 -8.77 6.12 -14.70
C ASP A 101 -10.18 5.67 -14.30
N GLY A 102 -10.97 6.54 -13.67
CA GLY A 102 -12.33 6.21 -13.20
C GLY A 102 -12.44 5.66 -11.77
N TYR A 103 -13.20 4.58 -11.57
CA TYR A 103 -13.48 4.02 -10.25
C TYR A 103 -12.21 3.44 -9.61
N ARG A 104 -11.83 3.93 -8.42
CA ARG A 104 -10.54 3.59 -7.77
C ARG A 104 -9.32 3.87 -8.67
N SER A 105 -9.37 5.00 -9.39
CA SER A 105 -8.30 5.48 -10.26
C SER A 105 -6.98 5.69 -9.53
N MET A 106 -5.92 5.03 -10.01
CA MET A 106 -4.56 5.30 -9.57
C MET A 106 -4.09 6.69 -9.99
N ARG A 107 -4.44 7.16 -11.20
CA ARG A 107 -4.04 8.50 -11.65
C ARG A 107 -4.53 9.59 -10.70
N ASN A 108 -5.79 9.51 -10.25
CA ASN A 108 -6.35 10.49 -9.31
C ASN A 108 -5.65 10.45 -7.96
N VAL A 109 -5.32 9.26 -7.45
CA VAL A 109 -4.55 9.09 -6.20
C VAL A 109 -3.18 9.74 -6.33
N LEU A 110 -2.47 9.46 -7.43
CA LEU A 110 -1.12 9.96 -7.67
C LEU A 110 -1.10 11.50 -7.85
N ILE A 111 -2.06 12.07 -8.61
CA ILE A 111 -2.19 13.53 -8.75
C ILE A 111 -2.50 14.20 -7.42
N LYS A 112 -3.42 13.62 -6.63
CA LYS A 112 -3.84 14.20 -5.35
C LYS A 112 -2.68 14.25 -4.37
N ASN A 113 -1.88 13.19 -4.30
CA ASN A 113 -0.85 13.04 -3.28
C ASN A 113 0.56 13.47 -3.75
N LYS A 114 0.76 13.68 -5.07
CA LYS A 114 2.05 14.09 -5.66
C LYS A 114 3.24 13.21 -5.26
N TRP A 115 3.03 11.91 -5.15
CA TRP A 115 4.07 10.97 -4.74
C TRP A 115 5.18 10.85 -5.79
N SER A 116 6.43 10.85 -5.34
CA SER A 116 7.59 10.48 -6.16
C SER A 116 7.61 8.98 -6.44
N GLN A 117 8.39 8.54 -7.44
CA GLN A 117 8.60 7.10 -7.69
C GLN A 117 9.05 6.35 -6.43
N THR A 118 10.00 6.91 -5.68
CA THR A 118 10.47 6.30 -4.42
C THR A 118 9.36 6.21 -3.39
N ALA A 119 8.54 7.26 -3.25
CA ALA A 119 7.39 7.26 -2.35
C ALA A 119 6.32 6.23 -2.75
N ILE A 120 6.14 6.00 -4.07
CA ILE A 120 5.27 4.95 -4.60
C ILE A 120 5.82 3.57 -4.26
N SER A 121 7.12 3.32 -4.51
CA SER A 121 7.75 2.02 -4.21
C SER A 121 7.61 1.63 -2.75
N ARG A 122 7.85 2.56 -1.81
CA ARG A 122 7.67 2.33 -0.36
C ARG A 122 6.23 2.00 0.05
N ARG A 123 5.26 2.63 -0.61
CA ARG A 123 3.85 2.31 -0.36
C ARG A 123 3.49 0.92 -0.88
N ILE A 124 4.08 0.52 -2.01
CA ILE A 124 3.89 -0.83 -2.55
C ILE A 124 4.49 -1.90 -1.61
N SER A 125 5.56 -1.60 -0.86
CA SER A 125 6.12 -2.57 0.09
C SER A 125 5.31 -2.76 1.38
N SER A 126 4.30 -1.93 1.62
CA SER A 126 3.49 -1.93 2.85
C SER A 126 1.98 -1.89 2.59
N LEU A 127 1.53 -2.37 1.43
CA LEU A 127 0.11 -2.33 1.00
C LEU A 127 -0.85 -2.95 2.03
N GLU A 128 -0.44 -4.04 2.67
CA GLU A 128 -1.22 -4.75 3.68
C GLU A 128 -1.55 -3.92 4.93
N ASN A 129 -0.85 -2.81 5.15
CA ASN A 129 -1.10 -1.90 6.26
C ASN A 129 -1.94 -0.68 5.82
N MET A 130 -2.13 -0.50 4.52
CA MET A 130 -2.88 0.64 3.99
C MET A 130 -4.39 0.46 4.13
N PHE A 131 -5.09 1.55 4.43
CA PHE A 131 -6.56 1.64 4.44
C PHE A 131 -7.25 0.53 5.26
N ASN A 132 -6.74 0.24 6.46
CA ASN A 132 -7.21 -0.84 7.35
C ASN A 132 -7.05 -2.24 6.74
N GLY A 133 -5.94 -2.50 6.06
CA GLY A 133 -5.58 -3.81 5.52
C GLY A 133 -6.48 -4.34 4.42
N VAL A 134 -7.14 -3.45 3.68
CA VAL A 134 -8.03 -3.85 2.57
C VAL A 134 -7.28 -4.29 1.31
N MET A 135 -5.98 -3.98 1.21
CA MET A 135 -5.12 -4.38 0.11
C MET A 135 -4.31 -5.63 0.49
N PRO A 136 -4.10 -6.57 -0.44
CA PRO A 136 -3.19 -7.67 -0.20
C PRO A 136 -1.72 -7.19 -0.23
N PRO A 137 -0.80 -7.92 0.41
CA PRO A 137 0.62 -7.63 0.33
C PRO A 137 1.11 -7.74 -1.12
N PHE A 138 2.12 -6.96 -1.48
CA PHE A 138 2.76 -7.08 -2.79
C PHE A 138 3.54 -8.40 -2.86
N ALA A 139 3.25 -9.21 -3.88
CA ALA A 139 3.84 -10.55 -3.99
C ALA A 139 5.16 -10.58 -4.77
N GLY A 140 5.46 -9.54 -5.56
CA GLY A 140 6.62 -9.53 -6.47
C GLY A 140 7.96 -9.29 -5.76
N THR A 141 9.04 -9.31 -6.53
CA THR A 141 10.39 -8.98 -6.05
C THR A 141 10.59 -7.47 -5.88
N ALA A 142 11.72 -7.06 -5.27
CA ALA A 142 12.09 -5.66 -5.16
C ALA A 142 12.22 -4.98 -6.54
N ASP A 143 12.83 -5.64 -7.53
CA ASP A 143 12.97 -5.09 -8.87
C ASP A 143 11.61 -4.92 -9.57
N GLU A 144 10.70 -5.87 -9.37
CA GLU A 144 9.32 -5.78 -9.85
C GLU A 144 8.55 -4.63 -9.19
N ARG A 145 8.77 -4.42 -7.89
CA ARG A 145 8.19 -3.28 -7.17
C ARG A 145 8.69 -1.96 -7.75
N GLU A 146 9.98 -1.84 -8.02
CA GLU A 146 10.56 -0.64 -8.64
C GLU A 146 10.04 -0.42 -10.06
N ALA A 147 9.90 -1.46 -10.87
CA ALA A 147 9.30 -1.37 -12.19
C ALA A 147 7.83 -0.91 -12.13
N LEU A 148 7.03 -1.45 -11.19
CA LEU A 148 5.66 -1.00 -10.95
C LEU A 148 5.63 0.48 -10.52
N ALA A 149 6.50 0.89 -9.60
CA ALA A 149 6.59 2.27 -9.16
C ALA A 149 6.97 3.23 -10.31
N ALA A 150 7.93 2.83 -11.14
CA ALA A 150 8.34 3.58 -12.33
C ALA A 150 7.17 3.76 -13.31
N TYR A 151 6.42 2.69 -13.60
CA TYR A 151 5.22 2.77 -14.43
C TYR A 151 4.17 3.73 -13.84
N LEU A 152 3.86 3.60 -12.54
CA LEU A 152 2.88 4.46 -11.89
C LEU A 152 3.30 5.94 -11.91
N ALA A 153 4.59 6.24 -11.74
CA ALA A 153 5.11 7.60 -11.84
C ALA A 153 4.88 8.23 -13.24
N THR A 154 4.82 7.42 -14.32
CA THR A 154 4.48 7.94 -15.66
C THR A 154 3.02 8.39 -15.79
N LEU A 155 2.12 7.88 -14.94
CA LEU A 155 0.69 8.21 -15.01
C LEU A 155 0.39 9.62 -14.50
N ALA A 156 1.20 10.12 -13.57
CA ALA A 156 1.08 11.48 -13.04
C ALA A 156 2.48 12.05 -12.76
N PRO A 157 3.18 12.53 -13.80
CA PRO A 157 4.52 13.09 -13.62
C PRO A 157 4.46 14.30 -12.69
N VAL A 158 5.25 14.26 -11.62
CA VAL A 158 5.40 15.42 -10.72
C VAL A 158 6.52 16.29 -11.26
N ALA A 159 6.29 17.61 -11.39
CA ALA A 159 7.28 18.52 -11.96
C ALA A 159 8.55 18.58 -11.06
N PRO A 160 9.76 18.75 -11.65
CA PRO A 160 10.97 19.01 -10.88
C PRO A 160 10.78 20.29 -10.04
N GLY A 161 10.72 20.15 -8.72
CA GLY A 161 10.42 21.24 -7.76
C GLY A 161 9.04 21.18 -7.10
N GLU A 162 8.13 20.33 -7.57
CA GLU A 162 6.90 19.96 -6.82
C GLU A 162 7.07 18.68 -5.99
N VAL A 163 8.07 17.87 -6.33
CA VAL A 163 8.64 16.89 -5.41
C VAL A 163 9.64 17.65 -4.55
N ALA A 164 9.50 17.59 -3.23
CA ALA A 164 10.53 18.03 -2.30
C ALA A 164 11.77 17.13 -2.45
N VAL A 165 12.60 17.40 -3.45
CA VAL A 165 13.94 16.81 -3.60
C VAL A 165 14.90 17.92 -3.95
N THR A 166 15.60 18.41 -2.94
CA THR A 166 16.94 18.95 -3.12
C THR A 166 17.91 17.81 -2.83
N GLU A 167 18.73 17.45 -3.81
CA GLU A 167 19.92 16.65 -3.56
C GLU A 167 20.78 17.38 -2.49
N GLU A 168 21.29 16.62 -1.51
CA GLU A 168 22.10 17.07 -0.35
C GLU A 168 21.37 17.70 0.85
N GLU A 169 20.19 17.22 1.23
CA GLU A 169 19.91 16.92 2.64
C GLU A 169 18.76 15.93 2.69
N ILE A 170 18.97 14.74 3.26
CA ILE A 170 17.85 13.81 3.48
C ILE A 170 16.95 14.48 4.52
N SER A 171 15.84 15.07 4.08
CA SER A 171 14.88 15.74 4.96
C SER A 171 14.12 14.71 5.77
N GLY A 172 14.23 14.76 7.09
CA GLY A 172 13.50 13.87 7.99
C GLY A 172 11.98 14.03 7.88
N GLU A 173 11.50 15.24 7.54
CA GLU A 173 10.08 15.50 7.23
C GLU A 173 9.63 14.68 6.01
N THR A 174 10.41 14.71 4.93
CA THR A 174 10.14 13.93 3.72
C THR A 174 10.23 12.43 4.00
N VAL A 175 11.12 12.00 4.88
CA VAL A 175 11.16 10.59 5.31
C VAL A 175 9.89 10.24 6.08
N PHE A 176 9.43 11.08 7.00
CA PHE A 176 8.18 10.85 7.74
C PHE A 176 6.97 10.79 6.79
N GLU A 177 6.83 11.76 5.87
CA GLU A 177 5.72 11.82 4.91
C GLU A 177 5.69 10.63 3.95
N ASN A 178 6.84 10.01 3.69
CA ASN A 178 6.92 8.88 2.77
C ASN A 178 6.81 7.51 3.44
N ASN A 179 6.95 7.43 4.76
CA ASN A 179 7.04 6.16 5.48
C ASN A 179 6.04 6.04 6.63
N CYS A 180 5.49 7.15 7.11
CA CYS A 180 4.70 7.19 8.35
C CYS A 180 3.36 7.89 8.18
N SER A 181 3.24 8.88 7.27
CA SER A 181 2.03 9.72 7.16
C SER A 181 0.76 8.99 6.70
N ASP A 182 0.90 7.79 6.16
CA ASP A 182 -0.24 6.95 5.80
C ASP A 182 -1.00 6.44 7.05
N CYS A 183 -0.36 6.42 8.23
CA CYS A 183 -0.94 5.97 9.51
C CYS A 183 -0.81 6.99 10.65
N HIS A 184 0.22 7.83 10.63
CA HIS A 184 0.51 8.81 11.68
C HIS A 184 0.33 10.23 11.15
N GLU A 185 -0.44 11.05 11.86
CA GLU A 185 -0.55 12.46 11.53
C GLU A 185 0.46 13.24 12.36
N TYR A 186 1.21 14.15 11.71
CA TYR A 186 2.02 15.10 12.46
C TYR A 186 1.13 16.23 12.98
N ALA A 187 0.67 16.07 14.22
CA ALA A 187 -0.10 17.06 14.95
C ALA A 187 0.51 17.31 16.33
N ALA A 188 0.39 18.54 16.83
CA ALA A 188 0.96 18.95 18.12
C ALA A 188 0.36 18.19 19.32
N ASP A 189 -0.81 17.58 19.14
CA ASP A 189 -1.54 16.78 20.12
C ASP A 189 -1.50 15.27 19.85
N ASP A 190 -0.77 14.81 18.82
CA ASP A 190 -0.65 13.40 18.51
C ASP A 190 0.16 12.64 19.59
N THR A 191 -0.42 11.55 20.09
CA THR A 191 0.12 10.78 21.21
C THR A 191 1.47 10.11 20.93
N LEU A 192 1.76 9.74 19.67
CA LEU A 192 3.06 9.19 19.27
C LEU A 192 4.13 10.24 19.57
N PHE A 193 3.87 11.43 19.07
CA PHE A 193 4.77 12.58 19.07
C PHE A 193 4.99 13.16 20.48
N ILE A 194 3.94 13.21 21.30
CA ILE A 194 4.04 13.53 22.74
C ILE A 194 4.91 12.50 23.48
N SER A 195 4.80 11.21 23.15
CA SER A 195 5.63 10.18 23.77
C SER A 195 7.09 10.25 23.32
N MET A 196 7.34 10.68 22.09
CA MET A 196 8.70 10.78 21.52
C MET A 196 9.54 11.89 22.17
N GLY A 197 8.93 12.96 22.69
CA GLY A 197 9.64 14.05 23.38
C GLY A 197 10.41 13.66 24.64
N LYS A 198 10.27 12.42 25.14
CA LYS A 198 11.01 11.89 26.29
C LYS A 198 12.36 11.25 25.90
N TYR A 199 12.57 11.02 24.60
CA TYR A 199 13.70 10.25 24.09
C TYR A 199 14.68 11.16 23.36
N ASP A 200 15.97 10.84 23.44
CA ASP A 200 17.00 11.50 22.64
C ASP A 200 17.02 10.94 21.20
N VAL A 201 17.72 11.63 20.31
CA VAL A 201 17.84 11.25 18.89
C VAL A 201 18.36 9.81 18.73
N SER A 202 19.31 9.37 19.55
CA SER A 202 19.88 8.02 19.46
C SER A 202 18.86 6.95 19.85
N HIS A 203 18.05 7.22 20.88
CA HIS A 203 16.98 6.34 21.31
C HIS A 203 15.84 6.31 20.27
N ILE A 204 15.48 7.44 19.68
CA ILE A 204 14.49 7.51 18.58
C ILE A 204 15.00 6.72 17.36
N SER A 205 16.27 6.90 16.96
CA SER A 205 16.88 6.13 15.87
C SER A 205 16.83 4.63 16.16
N TYR A 206 17.14 4.22 17.40
CA TYR A 206 17.00 2.82 17.81
C TYR A 206 15.55 2.30 17.71
N LEU A 207 14.55 3.07 18.16
CA LEU A 207 13.14 2.69 18.07
C LEU A 207 12.70 2.50 16.61
N ILE A 208 13.19 3.32 15.67
CA ILE A 208 12.89 3.18 14.24
C ILE A 208 13.44 1.86 13.66
N THR A 209 14.50 1.27 14.24
CA THR A 209 14.97 -0.07 13.81
C THR A 209 14.10 -1.22 14.30
N ARG A 210 13.09 -0.93 15.13
CA ARG A 210 12.33 -1.90 15.93
C ARG A 210 10.83 -1.62 15.91
N LEU A 211 10.34 -0.94 14.87
CA LEU A 211 8.94 -0.51 14.74
C LEU A 211 7.94 -1.66 14.90
N ASP A 212 8.25 -2.81 14.28
CA ASP A 212 7.50 -4.06 14.35
C ASP A 212 7.38 -4.64 15.78
N SER A 213 8.32 -4.31 16.66
CA SER A 213 8.27 -4.70 18.06
C SER A 213 7.52 -3.73 18.95
N LEU A 214 7.17 -2.53 18.45
CA LEU A 214 6.38 -1.53 19.16
C LEU A 214 4.88 -1.76 18.96
N SER A 215 4.48 -2.21 17.77
CA SER A 215 3.09 -2.56 17.43
C SER A 215 3.09 -3.61 16.32
N GLU A 216 2.18 -4.59 16.41
CA GLU A 216 2.02 -5.64 15.40
C GLU A 216 1.63 -5.06 14.01
N ASP A 217 0.91 -3.94 14.00
CA ASP A 217 0.43 -3.29 12.77
C ASP A 217 1.42 -2.27 12.19
N MET A 218 2.59 -2.06 12.82
CA MET A 218 3.59 -1.10 12.38
C MET A 218 4.70 -1.81 11.60
N PRO A 219 4.85 -1.55 10.28
CA PRO A 219 5.86 -2.25 9.47
C PRO A 219 7.29 -1.85 9.87
N PRO A 220 8.28 -2.73 9.61
CA PRO A 220 9.68 -2.39 9.78
C PRO A 220 10.09 -1.25 8.85
N PHE A 221 11.03 -0.41 9.30
CA PHE A 221 11.54 0.69 8.49
C PHE A 221 12.45 0.17 7.38
N GLU A 222 12.08 0.42 6.11
CA GLU A 222 12.84 -0.01 4.92
C GLU A 222 13.78 1.06 4.35
N GLY A 223 13.88 2.23 4.98
CA GLY A 223 14.79 3.30 4.54
C GLY A 223 16.26 3.03 4.90
N THR A 224 17.16 3.82 4.31
CA THR A 224 18.60 3.76 4.60
C THR A 224 18.94 4.22 6.01
N ASP A 225 20.14 3.88 6.51
CA ASP A 225 20.64 4.41 7.78
C ASP A 225 20.62 5.94 7.83
N ALA A 226 20.96 6.59 6.72
CA ALA A 226 20.98 8.03 6.62
C ALA A 226 19.56 8.64 6.68
N GLU A 227 18.57 7.97 6.10
CA GLU A 227 17.15 8.33 6.23
C GLU A 227 16.62 8.13 7.64
N ARG A 228 17.01 7.05 8.31
CA ARG A 228 16.65 6.81 9.70
C ARG A 228 17.18 7.91 10.61
N GLU A 229 18.46 8.27 10.45
CA GLU A 229 19.10 9.32 11.26
C GLU A 229 18.53 10.71 10.96
N ALA A 230 18.16 10.99 9.71
CA ALA A 230 17.44 12.21 9.35
C ALA A 230 16.05 12.26 9.99
N LEU A 231 15.29 11.17 9.92
CA LEU A 231 13.98 11.05 10.55
C LEU A 231 14.05 11.22 12.06
N ALA A 232 14.99 10.54 12.72
CA ALA A 232 15.17 10.63 14.16
C ALA A 232 15.51 12.05 14.63
N ARG A 233 16.38 12.76 13.89
CA ARG A 233 16.69 14.16 14.16
C ARG A 233 15.47 15.05 14.00
N TRP A 234 14.74 14.91 12.90
CA TRP A 234 13.55 15.72 12.63
C TRP A 234 12.46 15.49 13.69
N ILE A 235 12.17 14.23 14.06
CA ILE A 235 11.21 13.90 15.12
C ILE A 235 11.64 14.57 16.44
N SER A 236 12.92 14.52 16.79
CA SER A 236 13.42 15.14 18.03
C SER A 236 13.31 16.68 18.02
N GLU A 237 13.32 17.31 16.86
CA GLU A 237 13.24 18.77 16.71
C GLU A 237 11.81 19.30 16.77
N GLN A 238 10.81 18.47 16.44
CA GLN A 238 9.40 18.88 16.49
C GLN A 238 8.87 19.12 17.92
N PHE A 239 9.64 18.76 18.97
CA PHE A 239 9.22 18.85 20.38
C PHE A 239 10.21 19.59 21.29
N LYS A 240 11.05 20.47 20.72
CA LYS A 240 11.83 21.43 21.51
C LYS A 240 11.00 22.66 21.93
#